data_AF-A0A8S2G697-F1
#
_entry.id   AF-A0A8S2G697-F1
#
_cell.length_a   1.000
_cell.length_b   1.000
_cell.length_c   1.000
_cell.angle_alpha   90.00
_cell.angle_beta   90.00
_cell.angle_gamma   90.00
#
_symmetry.space_group_name_H-M   'P 1'
#
loop_
_entity.id
_entity.type
_entity.pdbx_description
1 polymer ?
#
loop_
_entity_poly.entity_id
_entity_poly.type
_entity_poly.pdbx_seq_one_letter_code
_entity_poly.pdbx_strand_id
1 'polypeptide(L)'
;MVKFESDDWTLDICEWSKPIPTALNNQIILLLSDLGVPNETFLKIQQRYFQSDDHTVSNDDIKKNKYPLPKNECRYMFGCSLKSPLKPGQCFIRYEILDDNRQQTNRFACVQGRVIVTKNPCPYAGDMIELWAVDIPELYDLKDVINDNIC
;
A
#
# COMPACT_ATOMS: atom_id res chain seq x y z
N MET A 1 -15.32 -16.33 8.53
CA MET A 1 -16.02 -15.75 9.72
C MET A 1 -17.49 -16.07 9.58
N VAL A 2 -18.06 -16.85 10.50
CA VAL A 2 -19.49 -17.17 10.50
C VAL A 2 -20.22 -16.02 11.20
N LYS A 3 -21.16 -15.37 10.50
CA LYS A 3 -21.97 -14.28 11.07
C LYS A 3 -23.29 -14.80 11.67
N PHE A 4 -23.88 -15.80 11.04
CA PHE A 4 -25.10 -16.50 11.47
C PHE A 4 -25.09 -17.92 10.91
N GLU A 5 -25.87 -18.83 11.50
CA GLU A 5 -26.01 -20.20 11.03
C GLU A 5 -26.80 -20.25 9.71
N SER A 6 -26.30 -20.98 8.73
CA SER A 6 -26.92 -21.15 7.41
C SER A 6 -26.48 -22.47 6.80
N ASP A 7 -27.37 -23.09 6.02
CA ASP A 7 -27.09 -24.29 5.24
C ASP A 7 -26.53 -23.99 3.83
N ASP A 8 -26.30 -22.71 3.50
CA ASP A 8 -25.72 -22.32 2.21
C ASP A 8 -24.19 -22.48 2.22
N TRP A 9 -23.67 -23.21 1.24
CA TRP A 9 -22.25 -23.50 1.05
C TRP A 9 -21.66 -22.81 -0.19
N THR A 10 -22.40 -21.88 -0.79
CA THR A 10 -21.97 -21.15 -1.98
C THR A 10 -20.79 -20.23 -1.65
N LEU A 11 -19.73 -20.29 -2.48
CA LEU A 11 -18.58 -19.41 -2.38
C LEU A 11 -18.66 -18.30 -3.42
N ASP A 12 -18.87 -17.07 -2.96
CA ASP A 12 -18.84 -15.87 -3.79
C ASP A 12 -17.52 -15.10 -3.61
N ILE A 13 -16.84 -14.81 -4.73
CA ILE A 13 -15.62 -14.01 -4.76
C ILE A 13 -15.98 -12.57 -5.11
N CYS A 14 -15.85 -11.64 -4.16
CA CYS A 14 -16.16 -10.22 -4.40
C CYS A 14 -15.01 -9.47 -5.10
N GLU A 15 -13.77 -9.68 -4.68
CA GLU A 15 -12.58 -9.04 -5.21
C GLU A 15 -11.35 -9.94 -5.05
N TRP A 16 -10.25 -9.60 -5.73
CA TRP A 16 -8.96 -10.29 -5.63
C TRP A 16 -7.82 -9.28 -5.51
N SER A 17 -6.69 -9.73 -4.96
CA SER A 17 -5.47 -8.92 -4.83
C SER A 17 -4.95 -8.51 -6.20
N LYS A 18 -4.66 -7.22 -6.36
CA LYS A 18 -4.11 -6.63 -7.58
C LYS A 18 -3.32 -5.37 -7.24
N PRO A 19 -2.40 -4.93 -8.10
CA PRO A 19 -1.78 -3.62 -7.97
C PRO A 19 -2.82 -2.49 -7.97
N ILE A 20 -2.98 -1.82 -6.83
CA ILE A 20 -3.86 -0.63 -6.71
C ILE A 20 -2.99 0.58 -6.38
N PRO A 21 -2.71 1.47 -7.36
CA PRO A 21 -2.02 2.73 -7.12
C PRO A 21 -2.77 3.57 -6.07
N THR A 22 -2.01 4.32 -5.28
CA THR A 22 -2.57 5.20 -4.25
C THR A 22 -2.00 6.60 -4.36
N ALA A 23 -2.67 7.54 -3.69
CA ALA A 23 -2.27 8.92 -3.55
C ALA A 23 -2.40 9.31 -2.07
N LEU A 24 -1.55 10.22 -1.59
CA LEU A 24 -1.74 10.78 -0.27
C LEU A 24 -3.02 11.62 -0.25
N ASN A 25 -3.85 11.34 0.75
CA ASN A 25 -4.97 12.21 1.09
C ASN A 25 -4.47 13.34 2.01
N ASN A 26 -5.24 14.42 2.12
CA ASN A 26 -4.88 15.55 2.97
C ASN A 26 -4.73 15.16 4.45
N GLN A 27 -5.47 14.16 4.92
CA GLN A 27 -5.39 13.68 6.31
C GLN A 27 -4.01 13.11 6.64
N ILE A 28 -3.49 12.22 5.78
CA ILE A 28 -2.17 11.61 5.94
C ILE A 28 -1.08 12.68 5.83
N ILE A 29 -1.22 13.67 4.95
CA ILE A 29 -0.26 14.77 4.83
C ILE A 29 -0.19 15.58 6.12
N LEU A 30 -1.34 15.92 6.71
CA LEU A 30 -1.40 16.65 7.97
C LEU A 30 -0.76 15.83 9.09
N LEU A 31 -1.09 14.55 9.22
CA LEU A 31 -0.50 13.67 10.24
C LEU A 31 1.02 13.55 10.08
N LEU A 32 1.51 13.36 8.86
CA LEU A 32 2.96 13.29 8.61
C LEU A 32 3.65 14.64 8.89
N SER A 33 3.01 15.76 8.59
CA SER A 33 3.51 17.11 8.92
C SER A 33 3.61 17.30 10.43
N ASP A 34 2.59 16.88 11.18
CA ASP A 34 2.56 16.93 12.66
C ASP A 34 3.62 15.99 13.28
N LEU A 35 3.93 14.88 12.62
CA LEU A 35 5.04 13.99 12.99
C LEU A 35 6.43 14.52 12.58
N GLY A 36 6.50 15.72 11.99
CA GLY A 36 7.74 16.43 11.67
C GLY A 36 8.26 16.23 10.24
N VAL A 37 7.47 15.62 9.33
CA VAL A 37 7.84 15.54 7.91
C VAL A 37 7.72 16.92 7.27
N PRO A 38 8.81 17.50 6.72
CA PRO A 38 8.74 18.82 6.11
C PRO A 38 7.78 18.85 4.91
N ASN A 39 6.99 19.90 4.78
CA ASN A 39 6.01 20.03 3.69
C ASN A 39 6.63 19.99 2.29
N GLU A 40 7.90 20.43 2.17
CA GLU A 40 8.68 20.32 0.94
C GLU A 40 8.87 18.88 0.46
N THR A 41 8.83 17.89 1.35
CA THR A 41 8.94 16.47 1.01
C THR A 41 7.77 16.03 0.14
N PHE A 42 6.55 16.46 0.47
CA PHE A 42 5.35 16.13 -0.31
C PHE A 42 5.40 16.75 -1.72
N LEU A 43 5.93 17.97 -1.83
CA LEU A 43 6.14 18.64 -3.12
C LEU A 43 7.19 17.90 -3.96
N LYS A 44 8.30 17.46 -3.35
CA LYS A 44 9.33 16.67 -4.04
C LYS A 44 8.78 15.35 -4.57
N ILE A 45 7.94 14.66 -3.78
CA ILE A 45 7.28 13.41 -4.20
C ILE A 45 6.35 13.68 -5.40
N GLN A 46 5.56 14.75 -5.33
CA GLN A 46 4.66 15.15 -6.40
C GLN A 46 5.42 15.49 -7.70
N GLN A 47 6.52 16.23 -7.60
CA GLN A 47 7.37 16.58 -8.75
C GLN A 47 7.99 15.33 -9.39
N ARG A 48 8.49 14.39 -8.58
CA ARG A 48 9.07 13.14 -9.08
C ARG A 48 8.04 12.32 -9.86
N TYR A 49 6.80 12.28 -9.38
CA TYR A 49 5.71 11.61 -10.07
C TYR A 49 5.45 12.20 -11.46
N PHE A 50 5.39 13.53 -11.57
CA PHE A 50 5.18 14.20 -12.86
C PHE A 50 6.36 14.06 -13.83
N GLN A 51 7.58 13.90 -13.34
CA GLN A 51 8.75 13.67 -14.19
C GLN A 51 8.82 12.25 -14.75
N SER A 52 8.28 11.26 -14.02
CA SER A 52 8.31 9.86 -14.43
C SER A 52 7.20 9.47 -15.41
N ASP A 53 6.08 10.21 -15.43
CA ASP A 53 4.95 9.94 -16.32
C ASP A 53 4.87 11.05 -17.39
N ASP A 54 5.41 10.79 -18.59
CA ASP A 54 5.36 11.69 -19.77
C ASP A 54 3.94 11.79 -20.40
N HIS A 55 2.91 11.43 -19.62
CA HIS A 55 1.51 11.44 -20.03
C HIS A 55 0.74 12.56 -19.34
N THR A 56 0.12 13.39 -20.17
CA THR A 56 -0.73 14.53 -19.87
C THR A 56 -1.63 14.27 -18.66
N VAL A 57 -1.30 14.90 -17.53
CA VAL A 57 -2.14 14.95 -16.34
C VAL A 57 -3.50 15.49 -16.77
N SER A 58 -4.56 14.71 -16.57
CA SER A 58 -5.90 15.23 -16.80
C SER A 58 -6.13 16.40 -15.84
N ASN A 59 -6.70 17.51 -16.32
CA ASN A 59 -6.99 18.69 -15.48
C ASN A 59 -7.85 18.36 -14.24
N ASP A 60 -8.48 17.17 -14.20
CA ASP A 60 -9.31 16.71 -13.10
C ASP A 60 -8.52 16.08 -11.94
N ASP A 61 -7.30 15.57 -12.19
CA ASP A 61 -6.43 15.04 -11.14
C ASP A 61 -5.78 16.18 -10.33
N ILE A 62 -5.42 17.28 -11.00
CA ILE A 62 -4.94 18.51 -10.37
C ILE A 62 -6.02 19.12 -9.47
N LYS A 63 -7.30 19.07 -9.91
CA LYS A 63 -8.43 19.63 -9.16
C LYS A 63 -8.78 18.85 -7.89
N LYS A 64 -8.36 17.59 -7.76
CA LYS A 64 -8.74 16.73 -6.62
C LYS A 64 -7.78 16.76 -5.45
N ASN A 65 -6.73 17.59 -5.48
CA ASN A 65 -5.79 17.77 -4.37
C ASN A 65 -5.20 16.44 -3.86
N LYS A 66 -5.04 15.47 -4.77
CA LYS A 66 -4.42 14.18 -4.47
C LYS A 66 -2.95 14.27 -4.84
N TYR A 67 -2.07 13.88 -3.93
CA TYR A 67 -0.64 13.82 -4.18
C TYR A 67 -0.32 12.40 -4.62
N PRO A 68 -0.27 12.13 -5.93
CA PRO A 68 -0.06 10.77 -6.41
C PRO A 68 1.31 10.27 -5.96
N LEU A 69 1.36 8.99 -5.59
CA LEU A 69 2.58 8.37 -5.10
C LEU A 69 3.24 7.53 -6.20
N PRO A 70 4.57 7.32 -6.12
CA PRO A 70 5.27 6.47 -7.08
C PRO A 70 4.67 5.05 -7.07
N LYS A 71 4.34 4.55 -8.26
CA LYS A 71 3.57 3.31 -8.50
C LYS A 71 4.14 2.05 -7.83
N ASN A 72 5.45 2.01 -7.56
CA ASN A 72 6.16 0.86 -6.98
C ASN A 72 6.68 1.13 -5.56
N GLU A 73 6.33 2.27 -4.95
CA GLU A 73 6.76 2.67 -3.60
C GLU A 73 5.59 2.76 -2.61
N CYS A 74 4.36 2.99 -3.09
CA CYS A 74 3.16 3.01 -2.25
C CYS A 74 1.93 2.43 -2.96
N ARG A 75 1.15 1.61 -2.25
CA ARG A 75 -0.04 0.92 -2.80
C ARG A 75 -1.12 0.68 -1.75
N TYR A 76 -2.36 0.55 -2.20
CA TYR A 76 -3.38 -0.15 -1.41
C TYR A 76 -3.20 -1.65 -1.59
N MET A 77 -3.18 -2.37 -0.48
CA MET A 77 -3.00 -3.82 -0.45
C MET A 77 -3.98 -4.42 0.56
N PHE A 78 -4.42 -5.65 0.31
CA PHE A 78 -5.16 -6.38 1.33
C PHE A 78 -4.21 -6.78 2.47
N GLY A 79 -4.65 -6.54 3.70
CA GLY A 79 -3.99 -7.07 4.89
C GLY A 79 -4.40 -8.52 5.10
N CYS A 80 -3.42 -9.39 5.35
CA CYS A 80 -3.63 -10.76 5.73
C CYS A 80 -2.79 -11.09 6.97
N SER A 81 -3.31 -11.97 7.82
CA SER A 81 -2.61 -12.43 9.01
C SER A 81 -2.47 -13.94 8.90
N LEU A 82 -1.45 -14.38 8.19
CA LEU A 82 -1.13 -15.78 7.97
C LEU A 82 -0.04 -16.24 8.95
N LYS A 83 -0.18 -17.48 9.43
CA LYS A 83 0.84 -18.12 10.25
C LYS A 83 2.15 -18.15 9.47
N SER A 84 3.15 -17.45 9.99
CA SER A 84 4.41 -17.17 9.31
C SER A 84 5.54 -17.03 10.31
N PRO A 85 6.82 -17.09 9.88
CA PRO A 85 7.97 -16.91 10.77
C PRO A 85 8.26 -15.44 11.11
N LEU A 86 7.35 -14.51 10.78
CA LEU A 86 7.47 -13.09 11.10
C LEU A 86 7.49 -12.89 12.61
N LYS A 87 8.44 -12.08 13.11
CA LYS A 87 8.46 -11.63 14.50
C LYS A 87 7.47 -10.47 14.70
N PRO A 88 7.04 -10.18 15.95
CA PRO A 88 6.23 -9.01 16.23
C PRO A 88 6.86 -7.73 15.67
N GLY A 89 6.07 -6.91 14.98
CA GLY A 89 6.53 -5.69 14.31
C GLY A 89 7.17 -5.90 12.93
N GLN A 90 7.20 -7.14 12.43
CA GLN A 90 7.63 -7.45 11.06
C GLN A 90 6.46 -7.67 10.12
N CYS A 91 6.69 -7.41 8.84
CA CYS A 91 5.77 -7.76 7.77
C CYS A 91 6.49 -8.38 6.57
N PHE A 92 5.74 -9.10 5.75
CA PHE A 92 6.16 -9.56 4.44
C PHE A 92 5.31 -8.86 3.38
N ILE A 93 5.98 -8.24 2.41
CA ILE A 93 5.33 -7.56 1.29
C ILE A 93 6.04 -7.96 0.01
N ARG A 94 5.30 -8.60 -0.88
CA ARG A 94 5.73 -8.92 -2.23
C ARG A 94 4.68 -8.42 -3.21
N TYR A 95 5.10 -7.65 -4.19
CA TYR A 95 4.19 -6.95 -5.11
C TYR A 95 4.67 -7.07 -6.55
N GLU A 96 3.72 -6.96 -7.47
CA GLU A 96 4.01 -6.95 -8.88
C GLU A 96 4.52 -5.57 -9.33
N ILE A 97 5.67 -5.54 -10.00
CA ILE A 97 6.26 -4.34 -10.57
C ILE A 97 5.38 -3.87 -11.74
N LEU A 98 4.93 -2.63 -11.68
CA LEU A 98 4.22 -2.00 -12.79
C LEU A 98 5.22 -1.29 -13.72
N ASP A 99 4.97 -1.37 -15.03
CA ASP A 99 5.72 -0.64 -16.04
C ASP A 99 5.34 0.86 -16.08
N ASP A 100 5.92 1.61 -17.01
CA ASP A 100 5.66 3.05 -17.23
C ASP A 100 4.22 3.34 -17.66
N ASN A 101 3.55 2.38 -18.28
CA ASN A 101 2.14 2.47 -18.64
C ASN A 101 1.21 1.93 -17.53
N ARG A 102 1.73 1.63 -16.34
CA ARG A 102 1.03 1.02 -15.20
C ARG A 102 0.42 -0.35 -15.53
N GLN A 103 1.02 -1.06 -16.46
CA GLN A 103 0.66 -2.42 -16.82
C GLN A 103 1.42 -3.43 -15.96
N GLN A 104 0.75 -4.56 -15.74
CA GLN A 104 1.28 -5.73 -15.04
C GLN A 104 2.40 -6.37 -15.87
N THR A 105 3.57 -6.58 -15.25
CA THR A 105 4.75 -7.12 -15.93
C THR A 105 5.03 -8.59 -15.62
N ASN A 106 4.26 -9.17 -14.71
CA ASN A 106 4.45 -10.48 -14.07
C ASN A 106 5.83 -10.63 -13.40
N ARG A 107 6.49 -9.52 -13.08
CA ARG A 107 7.73 -9.46 -12.30
C ARG A 107 7.40 -9.00 -10.89
N PHE A 108 8.00 -9.65 -9.90
CA PHE A 108 7.70 -9.38 -8.49
C PHE A 108 8.93 -8.87 -7.77
N ALA A 109 8.72 -7.92 -6.86
CA ALA A 109 9.72 -7.43 -5.93
C ALA A 109 9.28 -7.70 -4.49
N CYS A 110 10.25 -8.00 -3.62
CA CYS A 110 10.05 -8.08 -2.18
C CYS A 110 10.53 -6.77 -1.54
N VAL A 111 9.73 -6.21 -0.64
CA VAL A 111 10.12 -5.02 0.12
C VAL A 111 11.00 -5.44 1.29
N GLN A 112 12.08 -4.69 1.53
CA GLN A 112 12.96 -4.86 2.68
C GLN A 112 13.22 -3.53 3.37
N GLY A 113 13.15 -3.51 4.70
CA GLY A 113 13.39 -2.31 5.51
C GLY A 113 12.11 -1.70 6.08
N ARG A 114 12.17 -0.43 6.47
CA ARG A 114 11.07 0.25 7.16
C ARG A 114 9.94 0.57 6.20
N VAL A 115 8.72 0.27 6.61
CA VAL A 115 7.50 0.62 5.89
C VAL A 115 6.52 1.27 6.84
N ILE A 116 5.71 2.18 6.31
CA ILE A 116 4.58 2.77 7.03
C ILE A 116 3.30 2.15 6.48
N VAL A 117 2.48 1.62 7.37
CA VAL A 117 1.18 1.02 7.04
C VAL A 117 0.09 1.83 7.70
N THR A 118 -0.97 2.13 6.96
CA THR A 118 -2.13 2.86 7.46
C THR A 118 -3.40 2.33 6.82
N LYS A 119 -4.53 2.45 7.53
CA LYS A 119 -5.87 2.30 6.94
C LYS A 119 -6.37 3.67 6.47
N ASN A 120 -7.25 3.70 5.47
CA ASN A 120 -7.92 4.91 5.02
C ASN A 120 -9.43 4.76 5.31
N PRO A 121 -10.06 5.64 6.11
CA PRO A 121 -9.51 6.88 6.68
C PRO A 121 -8.50 6.65 7.81
N CYS A 122 -7.55 7.59 7.93
CA CYS A 122 -6.51 7.63 8.96
C CYS A 122 -6.73 8.88 9.82
N PRO A 123 -7.68 8.86 10.78
CA PRO A 123 -7.99 10.04 11.58
C PRO A 123 -6.92 10.37 12.64
N TYR A 124 -6.19 9.37 13.16
CA TYR A 124 -5.24 9.57 14.25
C TYR A 124 -3.83 9.11 13.87
N ALA A 125 -2.81 9.74 14.46
CA ALA A 125 -1.42 9.34 14.23
C ALA A 125 -1.14 7.87 14.62
N GLY A 126 -1.88 7.34 15.60
CA GLY A 126 -1.80 5.92 16.00
C GLY A 126 -2.34 4.93 14.96
N ASP A 127 -3.07 5.39 13.94
CA ASP A 127 -3.53 4.55 12.84
C ASP A 127 -2.42 4.31 11.79
N MET A 128 -1.30 5.05 11.89
CA MET A 128 -0.09 4.86 11.11
C MET A 128 0.93 4.07 11.92
N ILE A 129 1.35 2.92 11.40
CA ILE A 129 2.25 1.99 12.08
C ILE A 129 3.52 1.83 11.24
N GLU A 130 4.68 1.99 11.88
CA GLU A 130 5.97 1.60 11.31
C GLU A 130 6.17 0.09 11.52
N LEU A 131 6.44 -0.63 10.44
CA LEU A 131 6.80 -2.06 10.46
C LEU A 131 8.14 -2.29 9.76
N TRP A 132 8.76 -3.43 10.05
CA TRP A 132 9.97 -3.87 9.37
C TRP A 132 9.65 -4.96 8.34
N ALA A 133 9.75 -4.62 7.05
CA ALA A 133 9.58 -5.55 5.95
C ALA A 133 10.79 -6.49 5.83
N VAL A 134 10.51 -7.80 5.82
CA VAL A 134 11.50 -8.87 5.70
C VAL A 134 11.18 -9.73 4.50
N ASP A 135 12.21 -10.14 3.77
CA ASP A 135 12.10 -11.09 2.67
C ASP A 135 12.12 -12.53 3.21
N ILE A 136 11.06 -13.29 2.91
CA ILE A 136 10.82 -14.64 3.43
C ILE A 136 10.41 -15.52 2.24
N PRO A 137 11.32 -16.35 1.70
CA PRO A 137 11.06 -17.21 0.54
C PRO A 137 9.85 -18.12 0.68
N GLU A 138 9.55 -18.58 1.90
CA GLU A 138 8.40 -19.44 2.20
C GLU A 138 7.04 -18.74 1.98
N LEU A 139 7.03 -17.41 1.87
CA LEU A 139 5.82 -16.60 1.68
C LEU A 139 5.65 -16.09 0.24
N TYR A 140 6.46 -16.55 -0.72
CA TYR A 140 6.45 -16.02 -2.09
C TYR A 140 5.14 -16.24 -2.86
N ASP A 141 4.30 -17.16 -2.40
CA ASP A 141 2.97 -17.34 -2.97
C ASP A 141 2.05 -16.14 -2.68
N LEU A 142 2.34 -15.35 -1.64
CA LEU A 142 1.64 -14.12 -1.32
C LEU A 142 2.12 -13.00 -2.25
N LYS A 143 1.17 -12.41 -2.99
CA LYS A 143 1.41 -11.38 -4.00
C LYS A 143 0.38 -10.27 -3.87
N ASP A 144 0.82 -9.02 -3.94
CA ASP A 144 -0.03 -7.82 -3.82
C ASP A 144 -0.90 -7.80 -2.55
N VAL A 145 -0.37 -8.39 -1.48
CA VAL A 145 -0.91 -8.37 -0.12
C VAL A 145 0.19 -8.00 0.86
N ILE A 146 -0.20 -7.50 2.02
CA ILE A 146 0.69 -7.37 3.17
C ILE A 146 0.35 -8.47 4.17
N ASN A 147 1.35 -9.28 4.54
CA ASN A 147 1.24 -10.21 5.65
C ASN A 147 2.00 -9.63 6.84
N ASP A 148 1.28 -9.14 7.83
CA ASP A 148 1.85 -8.47 8.99
C ASP A 148 1.70 -9.31 10.27
N ASN A 149 2.65 -9.16 11.18
CA ASN A 149 2.56 -9.67 12.54
C ASN A 149 2.55 -8.49 13.52
N ILE A 150 1.40 -7.80 13.58
CA ILE A 150 1.14 -6.72 14.53
C ILE A 150 0.63 -7.34 15.84
N CYS A 151 1.56 -7.90 16.61
CA CYS A 151 1.39 -8.46 17.97
C CYS A 151 0.51 -9.72 18.11
#